data_AF-A0A913YW73-F1
#
_entry.id   AF-A0A913YW73-F1
#
_cell.length_a   1.000
_cell.length_b   1.000
_cell.length_c   1.000
_cell.angle_alpha   90.00
_cell.angle_beta   90.00
_cell.angle_gamma   90.00
#
_symmetry.space_group_name_H-M   'P 1'
#
loop_
_entity.id
_entity.type
_entity.pdbx_description
1 polymer ?
#
loop_
_entity_poly.entity_id
_entity_poly.type
_entity_poly.pdbx_seq_one_letter_code
_entity_poly.pdbx_strand_id
1 'polypeptide(L)'
;MTLVSAQTFYLRSCLRMLTKLFLPKVPSGVEPKDFNIKEQEHVFNNAHGGLQAILELVPTTPKFLLPVLSDHFPYIKKHKIFQTSYIKNLLHITHYLPSLRKEILECVVNHVTKIDVSTDIIQHIRLFDLDSKVSG
;
A
#
# COMPACT_ATOMS: atom_id res chain seq x y z
N MET A 1 -16.79 -30.66 0.25
CA MET A 1 -16.53 -29.22 0.51
C MET A 1 -15.06 -28.87 0.21
N THR A 2 -14.60 -28.91 -1.04
CA THR A 2 -13.15 -28.79 -1.35
C THR A 2 -12.81 -27.79 -2.45
N LEU A 3 -13.78 -27.34 -3.26
CA LEU A 3 -13.50 -26.41 -4.37
C LEU A 3 -13.41 -24.94 -3.90
N VAL A 4 -14.33 -24.51 -3.02
CA VAL A 4 -14.38 -23.12 -2.51
C VAL A 4 -13.17 -22.82 -1.62
N SER A 5 -12.70 -23.77 -0.82
CA SER A 5 -11.53 -23.61 0.05
C SER A 5 -10.22 -23.54 -0.75
N ALA A 6 -10.05 -24.40 -1.77
CA ALA A 6 -8.90 -24.31 -2.67
C ALA A 6 -8.89 -22.98 -3.44
N GLN A 7 -10.02 -22.60 -4.05
CA GLN A 7 -10.14 -21.35 -4.80
C GLN A 7 -9.83 -20.12 -3.93
N THR A 8 -10.37 -20.06 -2.71
CA THR A 8 -10.12 -18.93 -1.79
C THR A 8 -8.69 -18.91 -1.25
N PHE A 9 -8.07 -20.06 -1.00
CA PHE A 9 -6.70 -20.15 -0.47
C PHE A 9 -5.65 -19.69 -1.50
N TYR A 10 -5.72 -20.20 -2.74
CA TYR A 10 -4.79 -19.80 -3.79
C TYR A 10 -5.03 -18.37 -4.25
N LEU A 11 -6.30 -17.95 -4.41
CA LEU A 11 -6.64 -16.58 -4.78
C LEU A 11 -6.04 -15.58 -3.80
N ARG A 12 -6.25 -15.75 -2.49
CA ARG A 12 -5.72 -14.81 -1.49
C ARG A 12 -4.19 -14.76 -1.53
N SER A 13 -3.52 -15.87 -1.81
CA SER A 13 -2.06 -15.91 -1.97
C SER A 13 -1.60 -15.16 -3.22
N CYS A 14 -2.28 -15.34 -4.36
CA CYS A 14 -2.01 -14.59 -5.59
C CYS A 14 -2.24 -13.09 -5.39
N LEU A 15 -3.34 -12.69 -4.74
CA LEU A 15 -3.62 -11.29 -4.43
C LEU A 15 -2.52 -10.70 -3.55
N ARG A 16 -2.09 -11.40 -2.49
CA ARG A 16 -0.98 -10.94 -1.63
C ARG A 16 0.32 -10.77 -2.42
N MET A 17 0.59 -11.67 -3.37
CA MET A 17 1.78 -11.55 -4.21
C MET A 17 1.70 -10.31 -5.11
N LEU A 18 0.56 -10.09 -5.78
CA LEU A 18 0.35 -8.94 -6.64
C LEU A 18 0.39 -7.62 -5.87
N THR A 19 -0.22 -7.55 -4.69
CA THR A 19 -0.22 -6.31 -3.89
C THR A 19 1.18 -5.95 -3.38
N LYS A 20 2.06 -6.93 -3.16
CA LYS A 20 3.48 -6.67 -2.88
C LYS A 20 4.22 -6.02 -4.04
N LEU A 21 3.81 -6.28 -5.28
CA LEU A 21 4.40 -5.64 -6.46
C LEU A 21 4.05 -4.16 -6.57
N PHE A 22 3.01 -3.67 -5.89
CA PHE A 22 2.71 -2.24 -5.80
C PHE A 22 3.67 -1.44 -4.90
N LEU A 23 4.63 -2.12 -4.27
CA LEU A 23 5.70 -1.48 -3.52
C LEU A 23 6.99 -1.48 -4.34
N PRO A 24 7.75 -0.36 -4.33
CA PRO A 24 9.03 -0.32 -5.01
C PRO A 24 10.01 -1.29 -4.35
N LYS A 25 10.79 -1.98 -5.19
CA LYS A 25 11.92 -2.80 -4.73
C LYS A 25 13.20 -1.97 -4.80
N VAL A 26 13.50 -1.28 -3.71
CA VAL A 26 14.77 -0.53 -3.60
C VAL A 26 15.92 -1.53 -3.39
N PRO A 27 16.94 -1.54 -4.27
CA PRO A 27 18.09 -2.43 -4.13
C PRO A 27 18.85 -2.20 -2.83
N SER A 28 19.44 -3.26 -2.27
CA SER A 28 20.34 -3.16 -1.13
C SER A 28 21.51 -2.23 -1.45
N GLY A 29 21.78 -1.26 -0.58
CA GLY A 29 22.86 -0.28 -0.77
C GLY A 29 22.44 1.01 -1.49
N VAL A 30 21.20 1.10 -1.98
CA VAL A 30 20.64 2.35 -2.52
C VAL A 30 19.74 2.99 -1.47
N GLU A 31 20.03 4.25 -1.14
CA GLU A 31 19.17 5.03 -0.25
C GLU A 31 17.82 5.31 -0.94
N PRO A 32 16.68 5.18 -0.24
CA PRO A 32 15.35 5.39 -0.82
C PRO A 32 15.10 6.77 -1.44
N LYS A 33 15.90 7.78 -1.09
CA LYS A 33 15.83 9.14 -1.65
C LYS A 33 16.47 9.24 -3.04
N ASP A 34 17.43 8.37 -3.34
CA ASP A 34 18.21 8.36 -4.58
C ASP A 34 17.62 7.36 -5.60
N PHE A 35 16.62 6.59 -5.19
CA PHE A 35 15.96 5.60 -6.03
C PHE A 35 15.03 6.24 -7.08
N ASN A 36 15.27 5.92 -8.35
CA ASN A 36 14.42 6.35 -9.46
C ASN A 36 13.17 5.47 -9.57
N ILE A 37 12.05 5.94 -9.02
CA ILE A 37 10.78 5.20 -9.02
C ILE A 37 10.27 4.85 -10.44
N LYS A 38 10.65 5.62 -11.47
CA LYS A 38 10.20 5.39 -12.85
C LYS A 38 10.62 4.02 -13.37
N GLU A 39 11.74 3.50 -12.90
CA GLU A 39 12.23 2.16 -13.27
C GLU A 39 11.30 1.04 -12.80
N GLN A 40 10.39 1.29 -11.85
CA GLN A 40 9.42 0.31 -11.36
C GLN A 40 8.04 0.42 -12.04
N GLU A 41 7.80 1.41 -12.90
CA GLU A 41 6.48 1.64 -13.50
C GLU A 41 5.99 0.43 -14.31
N HIS A 42 6.89 -0.25 -15.03
CA HIS A 42 6.55 -1.47 -15.78
C HIS A 42 6.08 -2.60 -14.84
N VAL A 43 6.68 -2.73 -13.65
CA VAL A 43 6.27 -3.74 -12.65
C VAL A 43 4.88 -3.41 -12.11
N PHE A 44 4.60 -2.14 -11.82
CA PHE A 44 3.28 -1.70 -11.37
C PHE A 44 2.21 -1.94 -12.44
N ASN A 45 2.49 -1.61 -13.70
CA ASN A 45 1.59 -1.85 -14.82
C ASN A 45 1.30 -3.35 -15.00
N ASN A 46 2.32 -4.20 -14.91
CA ASN A 46 2.15 -5.66 -14.98
C ASN A 46 1.32 -6.18 -13.81
N ALA A 47 1.51 -5.65 -12.59
CA ALA A 47 0.70 -6.01 -11.43
C ALA A 47 -0.77 -5.59 -11.59
N HIS A 48 -1.03 -4.42 -12.17
CA HIS A 48 -2.38 -3.97 -12.50
C HIS A 48 -3.05 -4.86 -13.55
N GLY A 49 -2.35 -5.18 -14.64
CA GLY A 49 -2.85 -6.10 -15.66
C GLY A 49 -3.14 -7.49 -15.10
N GLY A 50 -2.26 -8.01 -14.24
CA GLY A 50 -2.50 -9.27 -13.54
C GLY A 50 -3.71 -9.23 -12.61
N LEU A 51 -3.93 -8.12 -11.90
CA LEU A 51 -5.11 -7.96 -11.04
C LEU A 51 -6.40 -7.86 -11.86
N GLN A 52 -6.41 -7.14 -12.99
CA GLN A 52 -7.55 -7.07 -13.90
C GLN A 52 -7.92 -8.44 -14.47
N ALA A 53 -6.92 -9.23 -14.90
CA ALA A 53 -7.15 -10.59 -15.39
C ALA A 53 -7.78 -11.51 -14.31
N ILE A 54 -7.36 -11.38 -13.04
CA ILE A 54 -7.98 -12.13 -11.94
C ILE A 54 -9.41 -11.66 -11.68
N LEU A 55 -9.68 -10.36 -11.76
CA LEU A 55 -11.02 -9.80 -11.58
C LEU A 55 -12.01 -10.30 -12.66
N GLU A 56 -11.54 -10.43 -13.89
CA GLU A 56 -12.31 -10.99 -15.01
C GLU A 56 -12.60 -12.48 -14.82
N LEU A 57 -11.59 -13.26 -14.38
CA LEU A 57 -11.74 -14.70 -14.18
C LEU A 57 -12.57 -15.06 -12.95
N VAL A 58 -12.45 -14.29 -11.87
CA VAL A 58 -13.06 -14.59 -10.56
C VAL A 58 -13.82 -13.36 -10.06
N PRO A 59 -15.13 -13.25 -10.37
CA PRO A 59 -15.96 -12.08 -10.01
C PRO A 59 -16.10 -11.83 -8.50
N THR A 60 -15.80 -12.84 -7.66
CA THR A 60 -15.84 -12.72 -6.20
C THR A 60 -14.56 -12.13 -5.60
N THR A 61 -13.52 -11.92 -6.41
CA THR A 61 -12.22 -11.35 -6.00
C THR A 61 -12.33 -10.07 -5.15
N PRO A 62 -13.20 -9.09 -5.47
CA PRO A 62 -13.31 -7.86 -4.68
C PRO A 62 -13.54 -8.10 -3.18
N LYS A 63 -14.30 -9.15 -2.82
CA LYS A 63 -14.58 -9.51 -1.40
C LYS A 63 -13.32 -9.88 -0.62
N PHE A 64 -12.27 -10.33 -1.31
CA PHE A 64 -11.00 -10.75 -0.71
C PHE A 64 -9.88 -9.73 -0.92
N LEU A 65 -10.04 -8.81 -1.87
CA LEU A 65 -9.02 -7.84 -2.25
C LEU A 65 -8.83 -6.75 -1.19
N LEU A 66 -9.92 -6.17 -0.68
CA LEU A 66 -9.85 -5.04 0.26
C LEU A 66 -9.04 -5.34 1.54
N PRO A 67 -9.22 -6.50 2.22
CA PRO A 67 -8.37 -6.86 3.35
C PRO A 67 -6.90 -6.98 2.95
N VAL A 68 -6.61 -7.56 1.78
CA VAL A 68 -5.23 -7.72 1.30
C VAL A 68 -4.58 -6.36 1.00
N LEU A 69 -5.31 -5.41 0.41
CA LEU A 69 -4.81 -4.04 0.20
C LEU A 69 -4.55 -3.32 1.54
N SER A 70 -5.46 -3.47 2.50
CA SER A 70 -5.32 -2.87 3.82
C SER A 70 -4.13 -3.41 4.60
N ASP A 71 -3.87 -4.72 4.52
CA ASP A 71 -2.77 -5.38 5.23
C ASP A 71 -1.38 -5.05 4.65
N HIS A 72 -1.31 -4.57 3.40
CA HIS A 72 -0.05 -4.33 2.68
C HIS A 72 0.42 -2.88 2.71
N PHE A 73 -0.29 -1.98 3.42
CA PHE A 73 0.19 -0.63 3.63
C PHE A 73 1.61 -0.63 4.24
N PRO A 74 2.54 0.20 3.73
CA PRO A 74 3.86 0.31 4.33
C PRO A 74 3.77 0.82 5.76
N TYR A 75 4.68 0.34 6.62
CA TYR A 75 4.84 0.86 7.98
C TYR A 75 4.91 2.39 7.97
N ILE A 76 4.20 3.04 8.89
CA ILE A 76 3.96 4.50 8.89
C ILE A 76 5.28 5.30 8.80
N LYS A 77 6.35 4.86 9.48
CA LYS A 77 7.66 5.55 9.44
C LYS A 77 8.57 5.15 8.27
N LYS A 78 8.10 4.30 7.36
CA LYS A 78 8.87 3.90 6.16
C LYS A 78 9.01 5.12 5.25
N HIS A 79 10.11 5.17 4.49
CA HIS A 79 10.41 6.30 3.61
C HIS A 79 9.23 6.64 2.67
N LYS A 80 9.04 7.94 2.41
CA LYS A 80 7.89 8.49 1.66
C LYS A 80 7.64 7.79 0.32
N ILE A 81 8.70 7.33 -0.35
CA ILE A 81 8.61 6.66 -1.65
C ILE A 81 7.73 5.39 -1.60
N PHE A 82 7.77 4.64 -0.51
CA PHE A 82 6.94 3.45 -0.35
C PHE A 82 5.48 3.84 -0.15
N GLN A 83 5.23 4.88 0.64
CA GLN A 83 3.87 5.39 0.90
C GLN A 83 3.23 5.91 -0.39
N THR A 84 3.92 6.82 -1.08
CA THR A 84 3.40 7.47 -2.29
C THR A 84 3.20 6.48 -3.42
N SER A 85 4.12 5.52 -3.60
CA SER A 85 3.97 4.47 -4.63
C SER A 85 2.77 3.58 -4.34
N TYR A 86 2.62 3.13 -3.09
CA TYR A 86 1.49 2.27 -2.72
C TYR A 86 0.16 3.00 -2.88
N ILE A 87 0.05 4.23 -2.38
CA ILE A 87 -1.16 5.05 -2.51
C ILE A 87 -1.47 5.32 -3.99
N LYS A 88 -0.48 5.70 -4.82
CA LYS A 88 -0.68 5.90 -6.26
C LYS A 88 -1.27 4.65 -6.93
N ASN A 89 -0.72 3.48 -6.63
CA ASN A 89 -1.21 2.21 -7.17
C ASN A 89 -2.62 1.89 -6.66
N LEU A 90 -2.94 2.14 -5.39
CA LEU A 90 -4.31 1.96 -4.86
C LEU A 90 -5.31 2.90 -5.55
N LEU A 91 -4.95 4.16 -5.75
CA LEU A 91 -5.79 5.11 -6.48
C LEU A 91 -5.98 4.68 -7.93
N HIS A 92 -4.98 4.08 -8.57
CA HIS A 92 -5.13 3.52 -9.91
C HIS A 92 -6.16 2.37 -9.94
N ILE A 93 -6.19 1.50 -8.93
CA ILE A 93 -7.24 0.45 -8.79
C ILE A 93 -8.65 1.03 -8.85
N THR A 94 -8.87 2.20 -8.24
CA THR A 94 -10.20 2.83 -8.21
C THR A 94 -10.75 3.23 -9.59
N HIS A 95 -9.89 3.30 -10.61
CA HIS A 95 -10.29 3.62 -11.98
C HIS A 95 -10.96 2.41 -12.64
N TYR A 96 -10.37 1.23 -12.50
CA TYR A 96 -10.86 0.01 -13.16
C TYR A 96 -11.69 -0.91 -12.25
N LEU A 97 -11.74 -0.66 -10.93
CA LEU A 97 -12.59 -1.39 -9.98
C LEU A 97 -13.49 -0.42 -9.20
N PRO A 98 -14.52 0.18 -9.86
CA PRO A 98 -15.38 1.19 -9.24
C PRO A 98 -16.16 0.68 -8.03
N SER A 99 -16.45 -0.62 -7.96
CA SER A 99 -17.21 -1.25 -6.87
C SER A 99 -16.49 -1.24 -5.52
N LEU A 100 -15.17 -1.04 -5.47
CA LEU A 100 -14.40 -0.88 -4.23
C LEU A 100 -13.84 0.53 -4.04
N ARG A 101 -14.23 1.49 -4.89
CA ARG A 101 -13.63 2.83 -4.88
C ARG A 101 -13.76 3.50 -3.52
N LYS A 102 -14.95 3.46 -2.92
CA LYS A 102 -15.22 4.11 -1.64
C LYS A 102 -14.33 3.52 -0.55
N GLU A 103 -14.31 2.20 -0.44
CA GLU A 103 -13.57 1.46 0.57
C GLU A 103 -12.05 1.64 0.42
N ILE A 104 -11.54 1.65 -0.81
CA ILE A 104 -10.12 1.93 -1.07
C ILE A 104 -9.76 3.36 -0.65
N LEU A 105 -10.61 4.34 -0.96
CA LEU A 105 -10.38 5.73 -0.55
C LEU A 105 -10.44 5.87 0.97
N GLU A 106 -11.37 5.20 1.65
CA GLU A 106 -11.43 5.15 3.12
C GLU A 106 -10.13 4.57 3.70
N CYS A 107 -9.61 3.47 3.15
CA CYS A 107 -8.33 2.90 3.55
C CYS A 107 -7.16 3.90 3.37
N VAL A 108 -7.11 4.59 2.22
CA VAL A 108 -6.08 5.59 1.93
C VAL A 108 -6.16 6.77 2.91
N VAL A 109 -7.35 7.34 3.12
CA VAL A 109 -7.57 8.45 4.05
C VAL A 109 -7.17 8.03 5.46
N ASN A 110 -7.67 6.88 5.95
CA ASN A 110 -7.33 6.37 7.27
C ASN A 110 -5.82 6.18 7.47
N HIS A 111 -5.11 5.69 6.44
CA HIS A 111 -3.66 5.51 6.50
C HIS A 111 -2.91 6.85 6.51
N VAL A 112 -3.32 7.80 5.67
CA VAL A 112 -2.72 9.14 5.64
C VAL A 112 -2.95 9.87 6.96
N THR A 113 -4.14 9.79 7.54
CA THR A 113 -4.43 10.36 8.88
C THR A 113 -3.51 9.76 9.95
N LYS A 114 -3.21 8.46 9.91
CA LYS A 114 -2.25 7.84 10.85
C LYS A 114 -0.82 8.37 10.67
N ILE A 115 -0.40 8.62 9.43
CA ILE A 115 0.90 9.23 9.14
C ILE A 115 0.97 10.66 9.70
N ASP A 116 -0.09 11.43 9.49
CA ASP A 116 -0.22 12.82 9.93
C ASP A 116 -0.12 12.92 11.46
N VAL A 117 -0.97 12.18 12.18
CA VAL A 117 -0.93 12.09 13.66
C VAL A 117 0.44 11.64 14.17
N SER A 118 1.08 10.66 13.50
CA SER A 118 2.42 10.22 13.89
C SER A 118 3.48 11.32 13.68
N THR A 119 3.32 12.15 12.67
CA THR A 119 4.26 13.25 12.36
C THR A 119 4.09 14.36 13.38
N ASP A 120 2.85 14.74 13.70
CA ASP A 120 2.52 15.73 14.72
C ASP A 120 3.06 15.34 16.10
N ILE A 121 2.84 14.09 16.53
CA ILE A 121 3.35 13.59 17.82
C ILE A 121 4.88 13.67 17.87
N ILE A 122 5.57 13.25 16.80
CA ILE A 122 7.04 13.29 16.75
C ILE A 122 7.54 14.75 16.82
N GLN A 123 6.88 15.66 16.13
CA GLN A 123 7.23 17.07 16.16
C GLN A 123 6.98 17.69 17.54
N HIS A 124 5.87 17.36 18.18
CA HIS A 124 5.54 17.82 19.53
C HIS A 124 6.59 17.34 20.55
N ILE A 125 6.92 16.04 20.55
CA ILE A 125 7.97 15.48 21.42
C ILE A 125 9.31 16.19 21.21
N ARG A 126 9.70 16.45 19.96
CA ARG A 126 10.95 17.18 19.66
C ARG A 126 10.96 18.60 20.24
N LEU A 127 9.82 19.29 20.29
CA LEU A 127 9.73 20.62 20.90
C LEU A 127 9.91 20.53 22.43
N PHE A 128 9.26 19.57 23.10
CA PHE A 128 9.47 19.34 24.55
C PHE A 128 10.93 19.00 24.90
N ASP A 129 11.58 18.18 24.08
CA ASP A 129 12.98 17.80 24.29
C ASP A 129 13.96 18.98 24.12
N LEU A 130 13.60 19.98 23.31
CA LEU A 130 14.39 21.20 23.11
C LEU A 130 14.20 22.16 24.28
N ASP A 131 12.97 22.38 24.75
CA ASP A 131 12.68 23.28 25.88
C ASP A 131 13.31 22.79 27.20
N SER A 132 13.40 21.47 27.37
CA SER A 132 14.04 20.82 28.52
C SER A 132 15.57 20.98 28.55
N LYS A 133 16.20 21.21 27.39
CA LYS A 133 17.67 21.41 27.28
C LYS A 133 18.09 22.88 27.40
N VAL A 134 17.17 23.82 27.24
CA VAL A 134 17.45 25.26 27.35
C VAL A 134 17.29 25.77 28.79
N SER A 135 16.64 24.99 29.66
CA SER A 135 16.40 25.35 31.07
C SER A 135 17.44 24.79 32.06
N GLY A 136 18.57 24.27 31.57
CA GLY A 136 19.65 23.67 32.37
C GLY A 136 20.99 24.36 32.18
#